data_AF-B8MJQ0-F1
#
_entry.id   AF-B8MJQ0-F1
#
_cell.length_a   1.000
_cell.length_b   1.000
_cell.length_c   1.000
_cell.angle_alpha   90.00
_cell.angle_beta   90.00
_cell.angle_gamma   90.00
#
_symmetry.space_group_name_H-M   'P 1'
#
loop_
_entity.id
_entity.type
_entity.pdbx_description
1 polymer ?
#
loop_
_entity_poly.entity_id
_entity_poly.type
_entity_poly.pdbx_seq_one_letter_code
_entity_poly.pdbx_strand_id
1 'polypeptide(L)'
;MAPNTNPNEFDPEGKNRTQRDTYVEGKLKKYKEAEDVVLWAIFKQDFEKWSLNHLWQTSFLLLSKLITLLKSNGMYVDDTKGYLITENVATAAAQREPHEWTKTEVIAHLRKGSGDSFKRKLKIFYGYCRQNGLPNTPKSYREALPHMLRDAALSYYWDNINLWIVQGKDPAEEIITRFKGPEHQ
;
A
#
# COMPACT_ATOMS: atom_id res chain seq x y z
N MET A 1 24.94 36.79 -5.91
CA MET A 1 24.80 35.37 -5.51
C MET A 1 23.31 35.05 -5.54
N ALA A 2 22.85 34.23 -6.48
CA ALA A 2 21.46 33.76 -6.46
C ALA A 2 21.28 32.84 -5.24
N PRO A 3 20.14 32.89 -4.53
CA PRO A 3 19.88 31.95 -3.45
C PRO A 3 19.86 30.54 -4.05
N ASN A 4 20.66 29.66 -3.48
CA ASN A 4 20.70 28.26 -3.85
C ASN A 4 19.45 27.58 -3.27
N THR A 5 18.27 27.87 -3.82
CA THR A 5 17.00 27.26 -3.40
C THR A 5 17.02 25.81 -3.85
N ASN A 6 17.12 24.90 -2.89
CA ASN A 6 17.03 23.48 -3.14
C ASN A 6 15.66 23.18 -3.79
N PRO A 7 15.58 22.64 -5.02
CA PRO A 7 14.32 22.50 -5.76
C PRO A 7 13.29 21.54 -5.11
N ASN A 8 13.63 20.90 -3.99
CA ASN A 8 12.75 20.05 -3.20
C ASN A 8 12.10 20.74 -1.98
N GLU A 9 12.43 22.00 -1.70
CA GLU A 9 12.00 22.66 -0.46
C GLU A 9 10.58 23.23 -0.58
N PHE A 10 9.58 22.42 -0.22
CA PHE A 10 8.20 22.89 -0.04
C PHE A 10 7.97 23.28 1.41
N ASP A 11 7.53 24.52 1.63
CA ASP A 11 7.06 24.98 2.93
C ASP A 11 5.52 24.96 2.96
N PRO A 12 4.88 24.17 3.84
CA PRO A 12 3.43 24.10 3.97
C PRO A 12 2.79 25.34 4.62
N GLU A 13 3.59 26.20 5.26
CA GLU A 13 3.09 27.41 5.94
C GLU A 13 2.52 28.42 4.92
N GLY A 14 1.37 29.01 5.25
CA GLY A 14 0.66 29.92 4.35
C GLY A 14 0.12 29.31 3.05
N LYS A 15 0.25 28.00 2.84
CA LYS A 15 -0.29 27.31 1.65
C LYS A 15 -1.76 26.95 1.83
N ASN A 16 -2.53 27.07 0.76
CA ASN A 16 -3.92 26.61 0.74
C ASN A 16 -4.00 25.09 0.55
N ARG A 17 -5.20 24.53 0.75
CA ARG A 17 -5.45 23.09 0.60
C ARG A 17 -5.02 22.55 -0.77
N THR A 18 -5.39 23.21 -1.87
CA THR A 18 -5.05 22.76 -3.23
C THR A 18 -3.54 22.64 -3.46
N GLN A 19 -2.76 23.57 -2.91
CA GLN A 19 -1.30 23.55 -3.00
C GLN A 19 -0.70 22.38 -2.20
N ARG A 20 -1.23 22.11 -0.99
CA ARG A 20 -0.81 20.98 -0.16
C ARG A 20 -1.20 19.65 -0.79
N ASP A 21 -2.43 19.54 -1.29
CA ASP A 21 -2.92 18.35 -1.99
C ASP A 21 -2.06 18.04 -3.22
N THR A 22 -1.77 19.05 -4.06
CA THR A 22 -0.87 18.92 -5.22
C THR A 22 0.53 18.43 -4.82
N TYR A 23 1.07 18.93 -3.71
CA TYR A 23 2.37 18.48 -3.22
C TYR A 23 2.35 17.01 -2.82
N VAL A 24 1.36 16.59 -2.02
CA VAL A 24 1.21 15.20 -1.57
C VAL A 24 1.00 14.26 -2.77
N GLU A 25 0.21 14.67 -3.77
CA GLU A 25 0.07 13.91 -5.03
C GLU A 25 1.39 13.76 -5.79
N GLY A 26 2.21 14.80 -5.82
CA GLY A 26 3.56 14.73 -6.37
C GLY A 26 4.44 13.72 -5.64
N LYS A 27 4.36 13.68 -4.30
CA LYS A 27 5.10 12.71 -3.48
C LYS A 27 4.61 11.29 -3.66
N LEU A 28 3.30 11.06 -3.75
CA LEU A 28 2.72 9.75 -4.08
C LEU A 28 3.25 9.17 -5.40
N LYS A 29 3.61 10.01 -6.38
CA LYS A 29 4.23 9.56 -7.62
C LYS A 29 5.72 9.22 -7.41
N LYS A 30 6.48 10.13 -6.79
CA LYS A 30 7.93 9.97 -6.56
C LYS A 30 8.26 8.79 -5.63
N TYR A 31 7.50 8.59 -4.56
CA TYR A 31 7.78 7.56 -3.56
C TYR A 31 7.62 6.13 -4.08
N LYS A 32 7.00 5.93 -5.24
CA LYS A 32 6.96 4.61 -5.90
C LYS A 32 8.33 4.10 -6.33
N GLU A 33 9.32 4.99 -6.46
CA GLU A 33 10.68 4.68 -6.91
C GLU A 33 11.66 4.47 -5.75
N ALA A 34 11.20 4.58 -4.50
CA ALA A 34 12.02 4.41 -3.30
C ALA A 34 11.39 3.39 -2.35
N GLU A 35 12.25 2.70 -1.59
CA GLU A 35 11.87 1.65 -0.64
C GLU A 35 12.65 1.78 0.67
N ASP A 36 12.11 1.15 1.73
CA ASP A 36 12.73 0.96 3.04
C ASP A 36 13.34 2.24 3.64
N VAL A 37 14.59 2.17 4.12
CA VAL A 37 15.29 3.26 4.80
C VAL A 37 15.51 4.48 3.90
N VAL A 38 15.66 4.26 2.58
CA VAL A 38 15.82 5.35 1.61
C VAL A 38 14.53 6.14 1.50
N LEU A 39 13.39 5.44 1.37
CA LEU A 39 12.08 6.08 1.36
C LEU A 39 11.81 6.84 2.68
N TRP A 40 12.16 6.23 3.82
CA TRP A 40 12.01 6.88 5.12
C TRP A 40 12.79 8.20 5.20
N ALA A 41 14.06 8.22 4.76
CA ALA A 41 14.89 9.42 4.79
C ALA A 41 14.32 10.55 3.90
N ILE A 42 13.84 10.21 2.70
CA ILE A 42 13.21 11.18 1.78
C ILE A 42 11.91 11.71 2.38
N PHE A 43 11.06 10.82 2.92
CA PHE A 43 9.81 11.21 3.56
C PHE A 43 10.04 12.15 4.75
N LYS A 44 11.04 11.84 5.59
CA LYS A 44 11.43 12.68 6.73
C LYS A 44 11.82 14.08 6.29
N GLN A 45 12.64 14.20 5.24
CA GLN A 45 13.04 15.51 4.71
C GLN A 45 11.85 16.29 4.14
N ASP A 46 10.97 15.61 3.40
CA ASP A 46 9.83 16.24 2.74
C ASP A 46 8.75 16.74 3.71
N PHE A 47 8.56 16.02 4.82
CA PHE A 47 7.55 16.32 5.81
C PHE A 47 8.10 16.98 7.08
N GLU A 48 9.38 17.36 7.12
CA GLU A 48 10.04 17.94 8.30
C GLU A 48 9.33 19.22 8.81
N LYS A 49 8.91 20.09 7.90
CA LYS A 49 8.23 21.36 8.22
C LYS A 49 6.70 21.22 8.36
N TRP A 50 6.16 20.01 8.23
CA TRP A 50 4.71 19.80 8.29
C TRP A 50 4.23 19.65 9.72
N SER A 51 3.30 20.53 10.11
CA SER A 51 2.59 20.44 11.39
C SER A 51 1.34 19.58 11.25
N LEU A 52 0.79 19.15 12.39
CA LEU A 52 -0.48 18.44 12.43
C LEU A 52 -1.61 19.27 11.80
N ASN A 53 -1.63 20.59 12.00
CA ASN A 53 -2.62 21.49 11.39
C ASN A 53 -2.52 21.52 9.85
N HIS A 54 -1.30 21.47 9.30
CA HIS A 54 -1.11 21.39 7.85
C HIS A 54 -1.72 20.10 7.27
N LEU A 55 -1.55 18.98 7.96
CA LEU A 55 -2.10 17.70 7.57
C LEU A 55 -3.63 17.67 7.70
N TRP A 56 -4.22 18.25 8.75
CA TRP A 56 -5.68 18.38 8.90
C TRP A 56 -6.35 19.16 7.76
N GLN A 57 -5.63 20.11 7.19
CA GLN A 57 -6.12 20.90 6.06
C GLN A 57 -5.82 20.27 4.69
N THR A 58 -5.23 19.07 4.68
CA THR A 58 -4.91 18.28 3.48
C THR A 58 -5.96 17.18 3.30
N SER A 59 -6.19 16.75 2.07
CA SER A 59 -7.16 15.71 1.75
C SER A 59 -6.89 14.42 2.51
N PHE A 60 -7.86 14.00 3.32
CA PHE A 60 -7.83 12.74 4.07
C PHE A 60 -7.58 11.52 3.17
N LEU A 61 -8.17 11.51 1.97
CA LEU A 61 -7.98 10.43 1.01
C LEU A 61 -6.54 10.38 0.47
N LEU A 62 -5.90 11.53 0.25
CA LEU A 62 -4.50 11.57 -0.20
C LEU A 62 -3.56 11.09 0.90
N LEU A 63 -3.81 11.49 2.16
CA LEU A 63 -3.03 11.03 3.30
C LEU A 63 -3.20 9.52 3.54
N SER A 64 -4.41 8.99 3.37
CA SER A 64 -4.67 7.54 3.43
C SER A 64 -3.88 6.76 2.36
N LYS A 65 -3.89 7.25 1.12
CA LYS A 65 -3.08 6.70 0.02
C LYS A 65 -1.59 6.78 0.32
N LEU A 66 -1.14 7.87 0.95
CA LEU A 66 0.25 8.05 1.35
C LEU A 66 0.67 6.99 2.36
N ILE A 67 -0.08 6.81 3.45
CA ILE A 67 0.20 5.75 4.44
C ILE A 67 0.29 4.38 3.76
N THR A 68 -0.66 4.08 2.87
CA THR A 68 -0.70 2.79 2.16
C THR A 68 0.57 2.59 1.33
N LEU A 69 0.99 3.61 0.57
CA LEU A 69 2.20 3.56 -0.26
C LEU A 69 3.48 3.41 0.59
N LEU A 70 3.60 4.18 1.66
CA LEU A 70 4.75 4.11 2.57
C LEU A 70 4.90 2.68 3.11
N LYS A 71 3.80 2.10 3.61
CA LYS A 71 3.79 0.73 4.15
C LYS A 71 4.04 -0.34 3.08
N SER A 72 3.49 -0.19 1.88
CA SER A 72 3.73 -1.15 0.80
C SER A 72 5.17 -1.18 0.33
N ASN A 73 5.88 -0.05 0.50
CA ASN A 73 7.28 0.14 0.10
C ASN A 73 8.25 -0.01 1.29
N GLY A 74 7.81 -0.62 2.40
CA GLY A 74 8.68 -1.03 3.50
C GLY A 74 8.85 0.00 4.63
N MET A 75 8.34 1.22 4.49
CA MET A 75 8.35 2.19 5.59
C MET A 75 7.24 1.87 6.60
N TYR A 76 7.60 1.75 7.87
CA TYR A 76 6.61 1.57 8.92
C TYR A 76 5.79 2.83 9.17
N VAL A 77 4.48 2.67 9.31
CA VAL A 77 3.57 3.67 9.83
C VAL A 77 2.59 2.96 10.76
N ASP A 78 2.56 3.40 12.03
CA ASP A 78 1.56 2.93 12.99
C ASP A 78 0.19 3.45 12.54
N ASP A 79 -0.68 2.51 12.18
CA ASP A 79 -2.07 2.76 11.79
C ASP A 79 -3.03 1.88 12.59
N THR A 80 -2.63 1.47 13.80
CA THR A 80 -3.49 0.71 14.72
C THR A 80 -4.82 1.43 14.92
N LYS A 81 -4.78 2.76 15.05
CA LYS A 81 -5.94 3.66 14.98
C LYS A 81 -6.10 4.20 13.56
N GLY A 82 -6.62 3.37 12.66
CA GLY A 82 -6.73 3.69 11.22
C GLY A 82 -7.56 4.93 10.88
N TYR A 83 -8.43 5.40 11.78
CA TYR A 83 -9.22 6.62 11.60
C TYR A 83 -8.43 7.92 11.89
N LEU A 84 -7.28 7.83 12.56
CA LEU A 84 -6.41 8.97 12.91
C LEU A 84 -5.35 9.21 11.84
N ILE A 85 -5.76 9.32 10.57
CA ILE A 85 -4.84 9.35 9.42
C ILE A 85 -3.85 10.51 9.53
N THR A 86 -4.30 11.69 9.92
CA THR A 86 -3.46 12.89 10.08
C THR A 86 -2.41 12.69 11.17
N GLU A 87 -2.81 12.14 12.31
CA GLU A 87 -1.91 11.86 13.43
C GLU A 87 -0.93 10.74 13.08
N ASN A 88 -1.34 9.72 12.33
CA ASN A 88 -0.48 8.63 11.91
C ASN A 88 0.64 9.15 10.98
N VAL A 89 0.32 10.03 10.02
CA VAL A 89 1.33 10.70 9.17
C VAL A 89 2.23 11.60 10.00
N ALA A 90 1.67 12.42 10.89
CA ALA A 90 2.44 13.32 11.75
C ALA A 90 3.41 12.54 12.67
N THR A 91 2.95 11.43 13.24
CA THR A 91 3.74 10.56 14.11
C THR A 91 4.89 9.94 13.33
N ALA A 92 4.62 9.41 12.12
CA ALA A 92 5.66 8.88 11.24
C ALA A 92 6.68 9.97 10.86
N ALA A 93 6.23 11.18 10.55
CA ALA A 93 7.10 12.31 10.24
C ALA A 93 7.92 12.78 11.45
N ALA A 94 7.45 12.55 12.68
CA ALA A 94 8.16 12.90 13.91
C ALA A 94 9.15 11.82 14.40
N GLN A 95 9.11 10.61 13.86
CA GLN A 95 10.03 9.52 14.24
C GLN A 95 11.49 9.95 14.05
N ARG A 96 12.33 9.72 15.06
CA ARG A 96 13.76 10.09 15.03
C ARG A 96 14.60 9.09 14.24
N GLU A 97 14.18 7.83 14.25
CA GLU A 97 14.85 6.70 13.62
C GLU A 97 13.82 5.86 12.86
N PRO A 98 14.22 5.15 11.78
CA PRO A 98 13.34 4.25 11.09
C PRO A 98 12.94 3.09 12.01
N HIS A 99 11.64 2.82 12.12
CA HIS A 99 11.16 1.67 12.87
C HIS A 99 11.33 0.39 12.07
N GLU A 100 12.10 -0.55 12.62
CA GLU A 100 12.20 -1.90 12.08
C GLU A 100 10.91 -2.69 12.39
N TRP A 101 10.30 -3.22 11.34
CA TRP A 101 9.09 -4.00 11.48
C TRP A 101 9.31 -5.26 12.31
N THR A 102 8.49 -5.43 13.35
CA THR A 102 8.43 -6.71 14.07
C THR A 102 7.67 -7.76 13.25
N LYS A 103 7.94 -9.04 13.52
CA LYS A 103 7.22 -10.15 12.87
C LYS A 103 5.70 -10.03 12.98
N THR A 104 5.21 -9.59 14.14
CA THR A 104 3.77 -9.41 14.41
C THR A 104 3.18 -8.31 13.54
N GLU A 105 3.88 -7.20 13.36
CA GLU A 105 3.45 -6.07 12.53
C GLU A 105 3.42 -6.44 11.04
N VAL A 106 4.43 -7.18 10.57
CA VAL A 106 4.45 -7.72 9.21
C VAL A 106 3.21 -8.60 8.98
N ILE A 107 2.93 -9.51 9.90
CA ILE A 107 1.75 -10.38 9.82
C ILE A 107 0.46 -9.57 9.84
N ALA A 108 0.35 -8.55 10.71
CA ALA A 108 -0.83 -7.69 10.80
C ALA A 108 -1.05 -6.88 9.51
N HIS A 109 0.00 -6.31 8.92
CA HIS A 109 -0.08 -5.60 7.64
C HIS A 109 -0.45 -6.53 6.48
N LEU A 110 0.12 -7.74 6.46
CA LEU A 110 -0.28 -8.77 5.49
C LEU A 110 -1.75 -9.17 5.68
N ARG A 111 -2.30 -9.20 6.90
CA ARG A 111 -3.71 -9.51 7.14
C ARG A 111 -4.66 -8.37 6.73
N LYS A 112 -4.27 -7.10 6.92
CA LYS A 112 -5.11 -5.91 6.63
C LYS A 112 -5.38 -5.64 5.14
N GLY A 113 -4.66 -6.29 4.23
CA GLY A 113 -4.48 -5.77 2.88
C GLY A 113 -5.71 -5.80 1.95
N SER A 114 -5.92 -4.66 1.25
CA SER A 114 -6.85 -4.45 0.12
C SER A 114 -6.48 -5.30 -1.12
N GLY A 115 -7.28 -5.21 -2.19
CA GLY A 115 -7.08 -5.96 -3.44
C GLY A 115 -5.70 -5.79 -4.12
N ASP A 116 -4.98 -4.69 -3.88
CA ASP A 116 -3.61 -4.52 -4.36
C ASP A 116 -2.60 -5.36 -3.57
N SER A 117 -2.88 -5.60 -2.28
CA SER A 117 -2.12 -6.58 -1.49
C SER A 117 -2.32 -8.00 -2.00
N PHE A 118 -3.53 -8.32 -2.50
CA PHE A 118 -3.81 -9.65 -3.05
C PHE A 118 -3.02 -9.88 -4.33
N LYS A 119 -2.98 -8.90 -5.25
CA LYS A 119 -2.14 -8.98 -6.45
C LYS A 119 -0.65 -9.18 -6.11
N ARG A 120 -0.14 -8.47 -5.11
CA ARG A 120 1.25 -8.65 -4.65
C ARG A 120 1.49 -10.04 -4.05
N LYS A 121 0.60 -10.52 -3.18
CA LYS A 121 0.68 -11.86 -2.58
C LYS A 121 0.56 -12.97 -3.64
N LEU A 122 -0.32 -12.79 -4.61
CA LEU A 122 -0.51 -13.70 -5.74
C LEU A 122 0.76 -13.80 -6.58
N LYS A 123 1.41 -12.68 -6.88
CA LYS A 123 2.69 -12.65 -7.60
C LYS A 123 3.78 -13.43 -6.85
N ILE A 124 3.88 -13.23 -5.53
CA ILE A 124 4.83 -13.96 -4.67
C ILE A 124 4.51 -15.46 -4.67
N PHE A 125 3.25 -15.82 -4.46
CA PHE A 125 2.78 -17.21 -4.43
C PHE A 125 3.08 -17.94 -5.75
N TYR A 126 2.73 -17.35 -6.89
CA TYR A 126 3.04 -17.93 -8.20
C TYR A 126 4.55 -18.02 -8.46
N GLY A 127 5.34 -17.08 -7.95
CA GLY A 127 6.80 -17.17 -7.95
C GLY A 127 7.31 -18.41 -7.20
N TYR A 128 6.81 -18.63 -5.99
CA TYR A 128 7.14 -19.81 -5.18
C TYR A 128 6.72 -21.12 -5.87
N CYS A 129 5.51 -21.18 -6.44
CA CYS A 129 5.06 -22.36 -7.19
C CYS A 129 6.01 -22.72 -8.34
N ARG A 130 6.45 -21.74 -9.14
CA ARG A 130 7.41 -21.98 -10.23
C ARG A 130 8.76 -22.50 -9.74
N GLN A 131 9.28 -21.89 -8.67
CA GLN A 131 10.55 -22.32 -8.07
C GLN A 131 10.50 -23.76 -7.56
N ASN A 132 9.32 -24.24 -7.20
CA ASN A 132 9.07 -25.62 -6.76
C ASN A 132 8.56 -26.53 -7.90
N GLY A 133 8.78 -26.15 -9.16
CA GLY A 133 8.52 -27.00 -10.31
C GLY A 133 7.08 -27.03 -10.81
N LEU A 134 6.19 -26.16 -10.29
CA LEU A 134 4.83 -26.06 -10.83
C LEU A 134 4.87 -25.44 -12.24
N PRO A 135 4.29 -26.08 -13.27
CA PRO A 135 4.25 -25.54 -14.62
C PRO A 135 3.57 -24.18 -14.68
N ASN A 136 4.10 -23.28 -15.50
CA ASN A 136 3.54 -21.94 -15.70
C ASN A 136 2.30 -21.97 -16.61
N THR A 137 1.26 -22.73 -16.24
CA THR A 137 0.02 -22.89 -17.02
C THR A 137 -1.19 -22.39 -16.23
N PRO A 138 -2.23 -21.85 -16.90
CA PRO A 138 -3.46 -21.42 -16.21
C PRO A 138 -4.11 -22.51 -15.36
N LYS A 139 -4.06 -23.76 -15.82
CA LYS A 139 -4.58 -24.91 -15.08
C LYS A 139 -3.81 -25.15 -13.79
N SER A 140 -2.47 -25.18 -13.87
CA SER A 140 -1.62 -25.42 -12.70
C SER A 140 -1.79 -24.34 -11.62
N TYR A 141 -1.84 -23.07 -12.00
CA TYR A 141 -2.05 -22.01 -11.00
C TYR A 141 -3.46 -21.97 -10.46
N ARG A 142 -4.47 -22.30 -11.27
CA ARG A 142 -5.84 -22.49 -10.79
C ARG A 142 -5.87 -23.55 -9.69
N GLU A 143 -5.28 -24.72 -9.93
CA GLU A 143 -5.22 -25.80 -8.95
C GLU A 143 -4.42 -25.41 -7.70
N ALA A 144 -3.39 -24.56 -7.84
CA ALA A 144 -2.59 -24.09 -6.71
C ALA A 144 -3.27 -22.97 -5.89
N LEU A 145 -4.11 -22.14 -6.51
CA LEU A 145 -4.68 -20.94 -5.91
C LEU A 145 -5.35 -21.16 -4.53
N PRO A 146 -6.14 -22.23 -4.29
CA PRO A 146 -6.75 -22.49 -3.00
C PRO A 146 -5.77 -22.55 -1.82
N HIS A 147 -4.51 -22.95 -2.06
CA HIS A 147 -3.52 -23.07 -1.00
C HIS A 147 -3.12 -21.73 -0.37
N MET A 148 -3.24 -20.62 -1.11
CA MET A 148 -3.00 -19.27 -0.58
C MET A 148 -4.25 -18.59 -0.01
N LEU A 149 -5.45 -19.08 -0.35
CA LEU A 149 -6.70 -18.51 0.12
C LEU A 149 -7.02 -18.99 1.55
N ARG A 150 -7.82 -18.20 2.26
CA ARG A 150 -8.28 -18.49 3.62
C ARG A 150 -9.75 -18.09 3.77
N ASP A 151 -10.43 -18.76 4.69
CA ASP A 151 -11.79 -18.44 5.15
C ASP A 151 -12.77 -18.17 3.99
N ALA A 152 -13.48 -17.04 4.02
CA ALA A 152 -14.52 -16.68 3.05
C ALA A 152 -14.01 -16.67 1.59
N ALA A 153 -12.75 -16.31 1.34
CA ALA A 153 -12.19 -16.32 -0.02
C ALA A 153 -11.95 -17.76 -0.52
N LEU A 154 -11.58 -18.68 0.37
CA LEU A 154 -11.42 -20.10 0.03
C LEU A 154 -12.78 -20.76 -0.23
N SER A 155 -13.79 -20.50 0.61
CA SER A 155 -15.15 -20.97 0.37
C SER A 155 -15.69 -20.46 -0.96
N TYR A 156 -15.57 -19.15 -1.21
CA TYR A 156 -16.01 -18.53 -2.45
C TYR A 156 -15.35 -19.13 -3.70
N TYR A 157 -14.06 -19.47 -3.63
CA TYR A 157 -13.39 -20.18 -4.72
C TYR A 157 -14.08 -21.52 -5.03
N TRP A 158 -14.29 -22.37 -4.02
CA TRP A 158 -14.84 -23.70 -4.22
C TRP A 158 -16.29 -23.68 -4.70
N ASP A 159 -17.08 -22.73 -4.21
CA ASP A 159 -18.48 -22.57 -4.62
C ASP A 159 -18.61 -22.20 -6.11
N ASN A 160 -17.60 -21.56 -6.71
CA ASN A 160 -17.73 -20.94 -8.04
C ASN A 160 -16.77 -21.50 -9.11
N ILE A 161 -15.75 -22.29 -8.74
CA ILE A 161 -14.70 -22.70 -9.67
C ILE A 161 -15.22 -23.43 -10.91
N ASN A 162 -16.20 -24.31 -10.75
CA ASN A 162 -16.78 -25.06 -11.88
C ASN A 162 -17.45 -24.12 -12.89
N LEU A 163 -18.16 -23.10 -12.40
CA LEU A 163 -18.80 -22.10 -13.25
C LEU A 163 -17.76 -21.25 -13.98
N TRP A 164 -16.72 -20.80 -13.28
CA TRP A 164 -15.65 -19.99 -13.86
C TRP A 164 -14.88 -20.72 -14.95
N ILE A 165 -14.67 -22.04 -14.79
CA ILE A 165 -14.04 -22.87 -15.83
C ILE A 165 -14.88 -22.86 -17.12
N VAL A 166 -16.20 -23.05 -17.01
CA VAL A 166 -17.12 -23.04 -18.16
C VAL A 166 -17.17 -21.66 -18.81
N GLN A 167 -17.10 -20.59 -18.01
CA GLN A 167 -17.15 -19.21 -18.49
C GLN A 167 -15.79 -18.68 -18.98
N GLY A 168 -14.71 -19.44 -18.84
CA GLY A 168 -13.36 -18.98 -19.19
C GLY A 168 -12.83 -17.85 -18.30
N LYS A 169 -13.36 -17.71 -17.08
CA LYS A 169 -12.96 -16.68 -16.13
C LYS A 169 -11.69 -17.07 -15.37
N ASP A 170 -10.87 -16.08 -15.04
CA ASP A 170 -9.73 -16.24 -14.14
C ASP A 170 -10.20 -16.16 -12.68
N PRO A 171 -10.10 -17.25 -11.89
CA PRO A 171 -10.51 -17.26 -10.49
C PRO A 171 -9.80 -16.20 -9.63
N ALA A 172 -8.54 -15.87 -9.94
CA ALA A 172 -7.81 -14.86 -9.20
C ALA A 172 -8.41 -13.46 -9.42
N GLU A 173 -8.79 -13.12 -10.65
CA GLU A 173 -9.45 -11.84 -10.96
C GLU A 173 -10.88 -11.76 -10.40
N GLU A 174 -11.62 -12.87 -10.38
CA GLU A 174 -12.95 -12.92 -9.75
C GLU A 174 -12.86 -12.72 -8.24
N ILE A 175 -11.87 -13.34 -7.57
CA ILE A 175 -11.61 -13.13 -6.15
C ILE A 175 -11.20 -11.67 -5.89
N ILE A 176 -10.31 -11.10 -6.72
CA ILE A 176 -9.92 -9.69 -6.60
C ILE A 176 -11.15 -8.79 -6.74
N THR A 177 -12.02 -9.06 -7.72
CA THR A 177 -13.22 -8.26 -7.98
C THR A 177 -14.22 -8.35 -6.82
N ARG A 178 -14.43 -9.55 -6.27
CA ARG A 178 -15.40 -9.78 -5.19
C ARG A 178 -14.98 -9.20 -3.85
N PHE A 179 -13.68 -9.21 -3.55
CA PHE A 179 -13.11 -8.82 -2.26
C PHE A 179 -12.35 -7.49 -2.29
N LYS A 180 -12.32 -6.78 -3.43
CA LYS A 180 -11.96 -5.36 -3.46
C LYS A 180 -13.05 -4.54 -2.77
N GLY A 181 -12.64 -3.66 -1.86
CA GLY A 181 -13.54 -2.70 -1.24
C GLY A 181 -14.06 -1.65 -2.25
N PRO A 182 -15.14 -0.93 -1.92
CA PRO A 182 -15.84 0.00 -2.82
C PRO A 182 -15.01 1.21 -3.31
N GLU A 183 -13.80 1.39 -2.80
CA GLU A 183 -12.90 2.50 -3.21
C GLU A 183 -12.26 2.30 -4.60
N HIS A 184 -12.55 1.18 -5.28
CA HIS A 184 -12.00 0.83 -6.59
C HIS A 184 -13.02 0.25 -7.59
N GLN A 185 -14.33 0.42 -7.36
CA GLN A 185 -15.40 0.24 -8.34
C GLN A 185 -15.89 1.60 -8.83
#